data_AF-A0A419N1P6-F1
#
_entry.id   AF-A0A419N1P6-F1
#
_cell.length_a   1.000
_cell.length_b   1.000
_cell.length_c   1.000
_cell.angle_alpha   90.00
_cell.angle_beta   90.00
_cell.angle_gamma   90.00
#
_symmetry.space_group_name_H-M   'P 1'
#
loop_
_entity.id
_entity.type
_entity.pdbx_description
1 polymer ?
#
loop_
_entity_poly.entity_id
_entity_poly.type
_entity_poly.pdbx_seq_one_letter_code
_entity_poly.pdbx_strand_id
1 'polypeptide(L)'
;MSENESIPPFEQAYLLNTQLIASGDQLRDAVITVGGQAVQYWVSYFHDQYGEELPDERLVTSIDVDYSANKHDVNAIAHALHVDVSLNDKGNPPSVARFLLIDSKTKEIKQVDGRYFSDPEDPEIANTVDVIDWPAGFELGDFSDKKLLLNTEPFLIALGDTEEPVKHEKVRVLNPIACIKSRFANLKILRRRRDVELARINALKIPCFFFILEMFDKRDFRVARDHFMNLYALAWDENYLRLQTELRDAKHNVSLLPILEKVHEYLVVHFDDFELPEDFVHKDLPNRLRQLRKRSERYVTLGNRVKQKQ
;
A
#
# COMPACT_ATOMS: atom_id res chain seq x y z
N MET A 1 31.90 -1.71 -22.56
CA MET A 1 30.74 -2.59 -22.38
C MET A 1 29.58 -1.64 -22.16
N SER A 2 28.54 -1.65 -23.00
CA SER A 2 27.33 -0.89 -22.68
C SER A 2 26.77 -1.55 -21.42
N GLU A 3 26.75 -0.82 -20.31
CA GLU A 3 26.10 -1.30 -19.09
C GLU A 3 24.61 -1.43 -19.43
N ASN A 4 24.13 -2.66 -19.53
CA ASN A 4 22.71 -2.95 -19.60
C ASN A 4 22.11 -2.48 -18.27
N GLU A 5 21.60 -1.25 -18.23
CA GLU A 5 21.10 -0.65 -17.00
C GLU A 5 19.74 -1.26 -16.65
N SER A 6 19.68 -1.93 -15.50
CA SER A 6 18.43 -2.44 -14.94
C SER A 6 17.55 -1.26 -14.53
N ILE A 7 16.27 -1.29 -14.91
CA ILE A 7 15.28 -0.31 -14.49
C ILE A 7 15.14 -0.42 -12.94
N PRO A 8 15.21 0.69 -12.17
CA PRO A 8 14.99 0.65 -10.73
C PRO A 8 13.62 0.05 -10.36
N PRO A 9 13.47 -0.67 -9.23
CA PRO A 9 12.24 -1.41 -8.94
C PRO A 9 10.96 -0.57 -8.94
N PHE A 10 11.02 0.64 -8.38
CA PHE A 10 9.88 1.56 -8.38
C PHE A 10 9.46 1.95 -9.80
N GLU A 11 10.45 2.25 -10.65
CA GLU A 11 10.20 2.63 -12.03
C GLU A 11 9.67 1.44 -12.85
N GLN A 12 10.11 0.21 -12.57
CA GLN A 12 9.51 -0.98 -13.18
C GLN A 12 8.01 -1.05 -12.87
N ALA A 13 7.62 -0.92 -11.59
CA ALA A 13 6.21 -0.94 -11.21
C ALA A 13 5.41 0.19 -11.89
N TYR A 14 5.99 1.38 -12.02
CA TYR A 14 5.36 2.50 -12.70
C TYR A 14 5.13 2.21 -14.20
N LEU A 15 6.16 1.77 -14.92
CA LEU A 15 6.09 1.44 -16.35
C LEU A 15 5.13 0.28 -16.66
N LEU A 16 5.05 -0.72 -15.76
CA LEU A 16 4.09 -1.81 -15.89
C LEU A 16 2.66 -1.32 -15.67
N ASN A 17 2.42 -0.45 -14.68
CA ASN A 17 1.12 0.17 -14.49
C ASN A 17 0.73 1.10 -15.66
N THR A 18 1.69 1.77 -16.33
CA THR A 18 1.44 2.51 -17.58
C THR A 18 0.90 1.60 -18.67
N GLN A 19 1.49 0.43 -18.86
CA GLN A 19 1.05 -0.56 -19.85
C GLN A 19 -0.33 -1.12 -19.52
N LEU A 20 -0.60 -1.38 -18.23
CA LEU A 20 -1.92 -1.82 -17.76
C LEU A 20 -2.98 -0.74 -17.99
N ILE A 21 -2.68 0.53 -17.71
CA ILE A 21 -3.59 1.66 -17.92
C ILE A 21 -3.93 1.80 -19.41
N ALA A 22 -2.93 1.72 -20.28
CA ALA A 22 -3.13 1.76 -21.73
C ALA A 22 -4.00 0.60 -22.27
N SER A 23 -4.04 -0.52 -21.56
CA SER A 23 -4.83 -1.71 -21.90
C SER A 23 -6.05 -1.93 -20.98
N GLY A 24 -6.41 -0.92 -20.18
CA GLY A 24 -7.35 -1.08 -19.06
C GLY A 24 -8.76 -1.54 -19.46
N ASP A 25 -9.20 -1.22 -20.68
CA ASP A 25 -10.49 -1.65 -21.22
C ASP A 25 -10.59 -3.17 -21.42
N GLN A 26 -9.45 -3.85 -21.54
CA GLN A 26 -9.39 -5.31 -21.69
C GLN A 26 -9.55 -6.06 -20.36
N LEU A 27 -9.34 -5.37 -19.24
CA LEU A 27 -9.50 -5.95 -17.90
C LEU A 27 -10.99 -6.07 -17.59
N ARG A 28 -11.42 -7.18 -17.00
CA ARG A 28 -12.78 -7.36 -16.53
C ARG A 28 -12.97 -6.73 -15.16
N ASP A 29 -12.11 -7.10 -14.21
CA ASP A 29 -12.12 -6.58 -12.84
C ASP A 29 -10.88 -5.72 -12.55
N ALA A 30 -10.77 -5.23 -11.32
CA ALA A 30 -9.63 -4.42 -10.90
C ALA A 30 -8.35 -5.25 -10.75
N VAL A 31 -7.25 -4.71 -11.27
CA VAL A 31 -5.88 -5.15 -11.06
C VAL A 31 -5.21 -4.17 -10.11
N ILE A 32 -4.81 -4.66 -8.94
CA ILE A 32 -4.41 -3.82 -7.81
C ILE A 32 -2.92 -4.01 -7.54
N THR A 33 -2.12 -2.95 -7.63
CA THR A 33 -0.73 -2.96 -7.15
C THR A 33 -0.71 -3.14 -5.64
N VAL A 34 0.02 -4.16 -5.16
CA VAL A 34 0.15 -4.51 -3.74
C VAL A 34 1.63 -4.61 -3.33
N GLY A 35 1.91 -5.15 -2.14
CA GLY A 35 3.28 -5.46 -1.73
C GLY A 35 4.13 -4.22 -1.41
N GLY A 36 5.44 -4.34 -1.60
CA GLY A 36 6.39 -3.23 -1.39
C GLY A 36 6.18 -2.10 -2.40
N GLN A 37 5.74 -2.42 -3.62
CA GLN A 37 5.49 -1.42 -4.67
C GLN A 37 4.36 -0.46 -4.30
N ALA A 38 3.28 -0.96 -3.68
CA ALA A 38 2.22 -0.09 -3.18
C ALA A 38 2.69 0.82 -2.03
N VAL A 39 3.62 0.35 -1.18
CA VAL A 39 4.22 1.19 -0.13
C VAL A 39 5.03 2.31 -0.76
N GLN A 40 5.94 1.95 -1.67
CA GLN A 40 6.78 2.90 -2.38
C GLN A 40 5.95 3.93 -3.16
N TYR A 41 4.88 3.51 -3.83
CA TYR A 41 3.96 4.42 -4.53
C TYR A 41 3.47 5.57 -3.64
N TRP A 42 3.02 5.26 -2.41
CA TRP A 42 2.53 6.29 -1.49
C TRP A 42 3.63 7.13 -0.85
N VAL A 43 4.81 6.55 -0.60
CA VAL A 43 5.98 7.31 -0.16
C VAL A 43 6.34 8.34 -1.24
N SER A 44 6.35 7.94 -2.51
CA SER A 44 6.61 8.84 -3.64
C SER A 44 5.49 9.86 -3.85
N TYR A 45 4.22 9.46 -3.75
CA TYR A 45 3.08 10.37 -3.93
C TYR A 45 3.08 11.52 -2.89
N PHE A 46 3.49 11.23 -1.65
CA PHE A 46 3.62 12.22 -0.59
C PHE A 46 5.08 12.59 -0.29
N HIS A 47 5.97 12.46 -1.27
CA HIS A 47 7.41 12.64 -1.09
C HIS A 47 7.76 13.96 -0.38
N ASP A 48 7.17 15.07 -0.84
CA ASP A 48 7.46 16.40 -0.31
C ASP A 48 7.03 16.60 1.16
N GLN A 49 6.16 15.72 1.67
CA GLN A 49 5.68 15.78 3.04
C GLN A 49 6.65 15.17 4.06
N TYR A 50 7.72 14.51 3.61
CA TYR A 50 8.75 13.94 4.47
C TYR A 50 9.88 14.94 4.84
N GLY A 51 9.96 16.08 4.16
CA GLY A 51 11.04 17.05 4.38
C GLY A 51 12.43 16.44 4.13
N GLU A 52 13.34 16.57 5.10
CA GLU A 52 14.71 16.05 4.98
C GLU A 52 14.85 14.57 5.38
N GLU A 53 13.84 13.95 6.01
CA GLU A 53 13.90 12.59 6.55
C GLU A 53 13.10 11.59 5.69
N LEU A 54 13.67 11.20 4.56
CA LEU A 54 13.07 10.17 3.71
C LEU A 54 13.20 8.75 4.32
N PRO A 55 12.20 7.88 4.09
CA PRO A 55 12.33 6.46 4.41
C PRO A 55 13.49 5.81 3.65
N ASP A 56 14.15 4.82 4.25
CA ASP A 56 15.17 4.01 3.57
C ASP A 56 14.52 3.23 2.42
N GLU A 57 14.81 3.62 1.18
CA GLU A 57 14.24 3.05 -0.05
C GLU A 57 14.33 1.53 -0.08
N ARG A 58 15.46 0.98 0.40
CA ARG A 58 15.72 -0.48 0.44
C ARG A 58 14.74 -1.24 1.33
N LEU A 59 14.11 -0.55 2.29
CA LEU A 59 13.14 -1.14 3.22
C LEU A 59 11.70 -0.89 2.76
N VAL A 60 11.45 0.17 1.98
CA VAL A 60 10.10 0.55 1.55
C VAL A 60 9.72 0.04 0.16
N THR A 61 10.68 -0.40 -0.65
CA THR A 61 10.42 -1.04 -1.95
C THR A 61 10.58 -2.57 -1.90
N SER A 62 10.23 -3.24 -3.00
CA SER A 62 10.53 -4.64 -3.30
C SER A 62 11.09 -4.71 -4.73
N ILE A 63 11.91 -5.73 -5.05
CA ILE A 63 12.37 -5.96 -6.43
C ILE A 63 11.21 -6.50 -7.28
N ASP A 64 10.57 -7.58 -6.80
CA ASP A 64 9.39 -8.16 -7.45
C ASP A 64 8.20 -7.18 -7.48
N VAL A 65 7.36 -7.31 -8.51
CA VAL A 65 6.11 -6.55 -8.64
C VAL A 65 4.92 -7.46 -8.35
N ASP A 66 4.14 -7.10 -7.33
CA ASP A 66 2.97 -7.88 -6.91
C ASP A 66 1.68 -7.19 -7.37
N TYR A 67 0.80 -7.95 -8.04
CA TYR A 67 -0.58 -7.56 -8.31
C TYR A 67 -1.56 -8.49 -7.59
N SER A 68 -2.65 -7.93 -7.07
CA SER A 68 -3.85 -8.68 -6.70
C SER A 68 -4.88 -8.55 -7.82
N ALA A 69 -5.31 -9.68 -8.37
CA ALA A 69 -6.27 -9.72 -9.46
C ALA A 69 -7.01 -11.06 -9.52
N ASN A 70 -8.19 -11.06 -10.15
CA ASN A 70 -8.93 -12.28 -10.38
C ASN A 70 -8.27 -13.15 -11.46
N LYS A 71 -8.32 -14.48 -11.29
CA LYS A 71 -7.70 -15.45 -12.21
C LYS A 71 -8.09 -15.26 -13.69
N HIS A 72 -9.29 -14.78 -13.98
CA HIS A 72 -9.74 -14.60 -15.36
C HIS A 72 -9.09 -13.40 -16.06
N ASP A 73 -8.53 -12.43 -15.32
CA ASP A 73 -7.81 -11.29 -15.88
C ASP A 73 -6.33 -11.57 -16.16
N VAL A 74 -5.79 -12.71 -15.70
CA VAL A 74 -4.38 -13.10 -15.88
C VAL A 74 -3.92 -13.02 -17.35
N ASN A 75 -4.77 -13.46 -18.29
CA ASN A 75 -4.45 -13.40 -19.72
C ASN A 75 -4.42 -11.96 -20.24
N ALA A 76 -5.35 -11.11 -19.78
CA ALA A 76 -5.40 -9.70 -20.16
C ALA A 76 -4.19 -8.95 -19.59
N ILE A 77 -3.81 -9.24 -18.34
CA ILE A 77 -2.59 -8.71 -17.70
C ILE A 77 -1.35 -9.10 -18.52
N ALA A 78 -1.15 -10.39 -18.80
CA ALA A 78 0.01 -10.84 -19.57
C ALA A 78 0.08 -10.20 -20.97
N HIS A 79 -1.08 -10.07 -21.63
CA HIS A 79 -1.18 -9.40 -22.93
C HIS A 79 -0.79 -7.92 -22.86
N ALA A 80 -1.32 -7.19 -21.86
CA ALA A 80 -1.00 -5.79 -21.62
C ALA A 80 0.49 -5.58 -21.33
N LEU A 81 1.10 -6.50 -20.58
CA LEU A 81 2.53 -6.47 -20.25
C LEU A 81 3.43 -7.04 -21.37
N HIS A 82 2.85 -7.55 -22.44
CA HIS A 82 3.54 -8.20 -23.57
C HIS A 82 4.43 -9.39 -23.16
N VAL A 83 4.02 -10.16 -22.17
CA VAL A 83 4.73 -11.35 -21.65
C VAL A 83 3.93 -12.62 -21.88
N ASP A 84 4.61 -13.77 -21.87
CA ASP A 84 3.93 -15.06 -21.93
C ASP A 84 3.24 -15.37 -20.60
N VAL A 85 2.04 -15.96 -20.67
CA VAL A 85 1.32 -16.43 -19.49
C VAL A 85 2.03 -17.66 -18.94
N SER A 86 2.51 -17.58 -17.71
CA SER A 86 2.95 -18.74 -16.92
C SER A 86 2.05 -18.86 -15.70
N LEU A 87 1.06 -19.76 -15.79
CA LEU A 87 0.20 -20.09 -14.68
C LEU A 87 0.99 -20.93 -13.67
N ASN A 88 0.71 -20.76 -12.38
CA ASN A 88 1.29 -21.62 -11.37
C ASN A 88 0.61 -23.00 -11.40
N ASP A 89 1.01 -23.85 -12.35
CA ASP A 89 0.44 -25.19 -12.59
C ASP A 89 0.55 -26.13 -11.38
N LYS A 90 1.43 -25.81 -10.42
CA LYS A 90 1.67 -26.61 -9.21
C LYS A 90 0.71 -26.30 -8.06
N GLY A 91 -0.16 -25.29 -8.19
CA GLY A 91 -1.23 -25.03 -7.22
C GLY A 91 -0.79 -24.70 -5.80
N ASN A 92 0.50 -24.40 -5.57
CA ASN A 92 0.96 -23.94 -4.27
C ASN A 92 0.62 -22.45 -4.12
N PRO A 93 -0.25 -22.07 -3.16
CA PRO A 93 -0.46 -20.66 -2.81
C PRO A 93 0.87 -19.97 -2.51
N PRO A 94 1.00 -18.64 -2.71
CA PRO A 94 -0.10 -17.68 -2.88
C PRO A 94 -0.32 -17.14 -4.32
N SER A 95 0.54 -17.49 -5.29
CA SER A 95 0.46 -16.90 -6.64
C SER A 95 -0.50 -17.68 -7.57
N VAL A 96 -1.45 -16.97 -8.15
CA VAL A 96 -2.37 -17.39 -9.23
C VAL A 96 -1.61 -17.53 -10.55
N ALA A 97 -0.73 -16.58 -10.83
CA ALA A 97 0.15 -16.57 -11.99
C ALA A 97 1.48 -15.90 -11.63
N ARG A 98 2.52 -16.25 -12.38
CA ARG A 98 3.84 -15.62 -12.25
C ARG A 98 4.38 -15.36 -13.64
N PHE A 99 4.63 -14.10 -13.99
CA PHE A 99 5.21 -13.71 -15.25
C PHE A 99 6.70 -13.43 -15.07
N LEU A 100 7.52 -13.97 -15.96
CA LEU A 100 8.86 -13.43 -16.18
C LEU A 100 8.73 -12.25 -17.13
N LEU A 101 9.43 -11.15 -16.86
CA LEU A 101 9.46 -9.98 -17.73
C LEU A 101 10.34 -10.21 -18.96
N ILE A 102 9.98 -11.24 -19.73
CA ILE A 102 10.54 -11.63 -21.01
C ILE A 102 9.51 -11.25 -22.08
N ASP A 103 9.94 -10.49 -23.08
CA ASP A 103 9.05 -10.06 -24.16
C ASP A 103 8.57 -11.28 -24.96
N SER A 104 7.25 -11.41 -25.08
CA SER A 104 6.60 -12.54 -25.74
C SER A 104 6.95 -12.69 -27.22
N LYS A 105 7.41 -11.63 -27.89
CA LYS A 105 7.80 -11.65 -29.31
C LYS A 105 9.29 -11.91 -29.48
N THR A 106 10.15 -11.17 -28.78
CA THR A 106 11.62 -11.28 -28.97
C THR A 106 12.21 -12.45 -28.19
N LYS A 107 11.54 -12.90 -27.12
CA LYS A 107 12.04 -13.88 -26.15
C LYS A 107 13.29 -13.44 -25.39
N GLU A 108 13.56 -12.13 -25.38
CA GLU A 108 14.61 -11.50 -24.59
C GLU A 108 14.02 -10.83 -23.35
N ILE A 109 14.86 -10.45 -22.38
CA ILE A 109 14.43 -9.62 -21.25
C ILE A 109 13.76 -8.36 -21.80
N LYS A 110 12.54 -8.08 -21.33
CA LYS A 110 11.77 -6.92 -21.75
C LYS A 110 12.60 -5.65 -21.49
N GLN A 111 12.57 -4.72 -22.43
CA GLN A 111 13.30 -3.46 -22.33
C GLN A 111 12.45 -2.27 -22.78
N VAL A 112 12.78 -1.10 -22.24
CA VAL A 112 12.27 0.22 -22.66
C VAL A 112 13.46 1.15 -22.74
N ASP A 113 13.62 1.84 -23.87
CA ASP A 113 14.70 2.81 -24.11
C ASP A 113 16.12 2.29 -23.79
N GLY A 114 16.37 1.01 -24.09
CA GLY A 114 17.66 0.35 -23.87
C GLY A 114 17.93 -0.07 -22.41
N ARG A 115 16.95 0.07 -21.52
CA ARG A 115 17.00 -0.37 -20.12
C ARG A 115 16.11 -1.59 -19.89
N TYR A 116 16.52 -2.45 -18.97
CA TYR A 116 15.95 -3.80 -18.84
C TYR A 116 15.03 -3.95 -17.62
N PHE A 117 13.94 -4.70 -17.78
CA PHE A 117 13.11 -5.19 -16.68
C PHE A 117 13.77 -6.41 -16.01
N SER A 118 14.96 -6.19 -15.46
CA SER A 118 15.79 -7.19 -14.79
C SER A 118 15.88 -6.95 -13.29
N ASP A 119 16.36 -7.95 -12.56
CA ASP A 119 16.72 -7.78 -11.16
C ASP A 119 17.89 -6.77 -11.07
N PRO A 120 17.78 -5.65 -10.34
CA PRO A 120 18.88 -4.71 -10.18
C PRO A 120 20.12 -5.30 -9.50
N GLU A 121 19.96 -6.36 -8.71
CA GLU A 121 21.05 -7.08 -8.06
C GLU A 121 21.66 -8.17 -8.97
N ASP A 122 20.91 -8.65 -9.97
CA ASP A 122 21.36 -9.60 -10.98
C ASP A 122 20.77 -9.27 -12.38
N PRO A 123 21.38 -8.32 -13.12
CA PRO A 123 20.84 -7.80 -14.38
C PRO A 123 20.65 -8.84 -15.51
N GLU A 124 21.25 -10.02 -15.38
CA GLU A 124 21.11 -11.13 -16.34
C GLU A 124 19.80 -11.91 -16.12
N ILE A 125 19.09 -11.66 -15.02
CA ILE A 125 17.84 -12.32 -14.66
C ILE A 125 16.68 -11.36 -14.89
N ALA A 126 15.70 -11.79 -15.69
CA ALA A 126 14.44 -11.07 -15.85
C ALA A 126 13.71 -10.95 -14.50
N ASN A 127 13.23 -9.75 -14.18
CA ASN A 127 12.43 -9.55 -12.98
C ASN A 127 11.07 -10.27 -13.13
N THR A 128 10.41 -10.50 -12.00
CA THR A 128 9.17 -11.25 -11.90
C THR A 128 7.99 -10.33 -11.56
N VAL A 129 6.84 -10.65 -12.16
CA VAL A 129 5.53 -10.16 -11.72
C VAL A 129 4.75 -11.32 -11.12
N ASP A 130 4.34 -11.21 -9.86
CA ASP A 130 3.46 -12.17 -9.20
C ASP A 130 2.03 -11.65 -9.19
N VAL A 131 1.08 -12.49 -9.60
CA VAL A 131 -0.36 -12.23 -9.47
C VAL A 131 -0.90 -13.12 -8.37
N ILE A 132 -1.40 -12.52 -7.29
CA ILE A 132 -1.99 -13.20 -6.14
C ILE A 132 -3.50 -12.97 -6.08
N ASP A 133 -4.22 -13.83 -5.35
CA ASP A 133 -5.66 -13.61 -5.15
C ASP A 133 -5.90 -12.34 -4.31
N TRP A 134 -5.29 -12.26 -3.13
CA TRP A 134 -5.36 -11.08 -2.26
C TRP A 134 -4.13 -10.95 -1.34
N PRO A 135 -3.78 -9.71 -0.93
CA PRO A 135 -2.73 -9.45 0.04
C PRO A 135 -3.07 -9.99 1.44
N ALA A 136 -2.04 -10.27 2.25
CA ALA A 136 -2.22 -10.70 3.63
C ALA A 136 -3.11 -9.74 4.43
N GLY A 137 -3.99 -10.27 5.27
CA GLY A 137 -4.94 -9.49 6.08
C GLY A 137 -6.25 -9.14 5.38
N PHE A 138 -6.43 -9.57 4.13
CA PHE A 138 -7.66 -9.39 3.36
C PHE A 138 -8.25 -10.73 2.94
N GLU A 139 -9.47 -10.67 2.43
CA GLU A 139 -10.21 -11.79 1.84
C GLU A 139 -10.84 -11.37 0.51
N LEU A 140 -11.32 -12.32 -0.29
CA LEU A 140 -11.87 -12.08 -1.63
C LEU A 140 -12.90 -10.93 -1.68
N GLY A 141 -13.78 -10.85 -0.68
CA GLY A 141 -14.83 -9.82 -0.62
C GLY A 141 -14.34 -8.42 -0.29
N ASP A 142 -13.07 -8.24 0.09
CA ASP A 142 -12.52 -6.92 0.42
C ASP A 142 -12.15 -6.10 -0.83
N PHE A 143 -12.15 -6.70 -2.02
CA PHE A 143 -11.82 -6.05 -3.28
C PHE A 143 -13.00 -6.04 -4.27
N SER A 144 -14.23 -6.08 -3.75
CA SER A 144 -15.45 -5.90 -4.54
C SER A 144 -16.24 -4.67 -4.11
N ASP A 145 -16.98 -4.08 -5.07
CA ASP A 145 -17.95 -3.00 -4.86
C ASP A 145 -17.42 -1.84 -4.00
N LYS A 146 -18.11 -1.51 -2.91
CA LYS A 146 -17.75 -0.42 -1.99
C LYS A 146 -16.44 -0.70 -1.25
N LYS A 147 -16.12 -1.96 -0.97
CA LYS A 147 -14.89 -2.32 -0.26
C LYS A 147 -13.66 -2.15 -1.16
N LEU A 148 -13.79 -2.38 -2.47
CA LEU A 148 -12.75 -2.02 -3.43
C LEU A 148 -12.38 -0.54 -3.28
N LEU A 149 -13.38 0.34 -3.35
CA LEU A 149 -13.17 1.79 -3.22
C LEU A 149 -12.65 2.21 -1.83
N LEU A 150 -13.02 1.49 -0.76
CA LEU A 150 -12.52 1.75 0.59
C LEU A 150 -11.07 1.33 0.80
N ASN A 151 -10.58 0.36 0.03
CA ASN A 151 -9.26 -0.24 0.21
C ASN A 151 -8.24 0.19 -0.86
N THR A 152 -8.68 0.84 -1.93
CA THR A 152 -7.83 1.13 -3.10
C THR A 152 -8.16 2.47 -3.75
N GLU A 153 -7.15 3.08 -4.35
CA GLU A 153 -7.30 4.25 -5.23
C GLU A 153 -6.90 3.89 -6.66
N PRO A 154 -7.40 4.60 -7.70
CA PRO A 154 -6.84 4.50 -9.05
C PRO A 154 -5.34 4.78 -9.02
N PHE A 155 -4.55 3.99 -9.74
CA PHE A 155 -3.13 4.25 -9.89
C PHE A 155 -2.96 5.48 -10.80
N LEU A 156 -2.33 6.53 -10.28
CA LEU A 156 -2.10 7.77 -11.01
C LEU A 156 -0.68 7.80 -11.59
N ILE A 157 -0.59 8.15 -12.87
CA ILE A 157 0.66 8.43 -13.57
C ILE A 157 0.74 9.93 -13.83
N ALA A 158 1.65 10.62 -13.15
CA ALA A 158 1.98 12.00 -13.44
C ALA A 158 2.69 12.12 -14.79
N LEU A 159 2.24 13.06 -15.63
CA LEU A 159 2.88 13.41 -16.91
C LEU A 159 3.68 14.73 -16.84
N GLY A 160 3.77 15.34 -15.65
CA GLY A 160 4.38 16.65 -15.40
C GLY A 160 3.39 17.61 -14.72
N ASP A 161 3.86 18.81 -14.36
CA ASP A 161 3.11 19.75 -13.50
C ASP A 161 1.86 20.36 -14.17
N THR A 162 1.75 20.28 -15.50
CA THR A 162 0.70 20.95 -16.28
C THR A 162 -0.33 20.01 -16.88
N GLU A 163 -0.13 18.70 -16.77
CA GLU A 163 -1.00 17.70 -17.40
C GLU A 163 -1.76 16.90 -16.33
N GLU A 164 -3.04 16.63 -16.60
CA GLU A 164 -3.82 15.77 -15.71
C GLU A 164 -3.19 14.37 -15.64
N PRO A 165 -3.09 13.77 -14.44
CA PRO A 165 -2.54 12.43 -14.32
C PRO A 165 -3.36 11.40 -15.11
N VAL A 166 -2.66 10.50 -15.81
CA VAL A 166 -3.30 9.39 -16.52
C VAL A 166 -3.69 8.32 -15.51
N LYS A 167 -4.90 7.77 -15.67
CA LYS A 167 -5.42 6.69 -14.83
C LYS A 167 -6.43 5.84 -15.59
N HIS A 168 -6.68 4.65 -15.07
CA HIS A 168 -7.79 3.81 -15.48
C HIS A 168 -8.47 3.23 -14.24
N GLU A 169 -9.80 3.22 -14.18
CA GLU A 169 -10.55 2.84 -12.95
C GLU A 169 -10.28 1.40 -12.46
N LYS A 170 -9.91 0.50 -13.40
CA LYS A 170 -9.54 -0.89 -13.12
C LYS A 170 -8.06 -1.10 -12.78
N VAL A 171 -7.20 -0.10 -12.97
CA VAL A 171 -5.79 -0.19 -12.58
C VAL A 171 -5.61 0.61 -11.30
N ARG A 172 -5.45 -0.10 -10.19
CA ARG A 172 -5.57 0.47 -8.85
C ARG A 172 -4.34 0.16 -8.00
N VAL A 173 -4.26 0.80 -6.85
CA VAL A 173 -3.24 0.56 -5.82
C VAL A 173 -3.92 0.48 -4.45
N LEU A 174 -3.45 -0.40 -3.57
CA LEU A 174 -3.91 -0.39 -2.17
C LEU A 174 -3.68 0.99 -1.58
N ASN A 175 -4.68 1.58 -0.94
CA ASN A 175 -4.50 2.87 -0.27
C ASN A 175 -3.60 2.75 0.98
N PRO A 176 -3.09 3.86 1.55
CA PRO A 176 -2.12 3.79 2.65
C PRO A 176 -2.62 3.01 3.87
N ILE A 177 -3.91 3.14 4.21
CA ILE A 177 -4.53 2.43 5.34
C ILE A 177 -4.54 0.92 5.09
N ALA A 178 -4.94 0.52 3.88
CA ALA A 178 -4.96 -0.88 3.48
C ALA A 178 -3.54 -1.47 3.39
N CYS A 179 -2.56 -0.70 2.94
CA CYS A 179 -1.14 -1.06 3.00
C CYS A 179 -0.70 -1.35 4.45
N ILE A 180 -0.98 -0.46 5.40
CA ILE A 180 -0.66 -0.69 6.83
C ILE A 180 -1.31 -1.97 7.34
N LYS A 181 -2.59 -2.21 7.05
CA LYS A 181 -3.30 -3.46 7.42
C LYS A 181 -2.57 -4.69 6.90
N SER A 182 -2.15 -4.67 5.64
CA SER A 182 -1.38 -5.77 5.04
C SER A 182 -0.04 -6.01 5.73
N ARG A 183 0.71 -4.95 6.05
CA ARG A 183 2.00 -5.06 6.74
C ARG A 183 1.84 -5.59 8.16
N PHE A 184 0.79 -5.19 8.88
CA PHE A 184 0.48 -5.75 10.19
C PHE A 184 0.14 -7.25 10.13
N ALA A 185 -0.61 -7.68 9.12
CA ALA A 185 -0.86 -9.11 8.90
C ALA A 185 0.44 -9.88 8.63
N ASN A 186 1.33 -9.32 7.79
CA ASN A 186 2.65 -9.90 7.54
C ASN A 186 3.51 -10.00 8.81
N LEU A 187 3.49 -9.00 9.70
CA LEU A 187 4.23 -9.07 10.97
C LEU A 187 3.82 -10.26 11.85
N LYS A 188 2.56 -10.71 11.77
CA LYS A 188 2.09 -11.88 12.51
C LYS A 188 2.58 -13.19 11.88
N ILE A 189 2.71 -13.22 10.54
CA ILE A 189 3.00 -14.44 9.76
C ILE A 189 4.51 -14.61 9.52
N LEU A 190 5.21 -13.53 9.15
CA LEU A 190 6.58 -13.52 8.62
C LEU A 190 7.59 -13.02 9.66
N ARG A 191 7.94 -13.88 10.63
CA ARG A 191 8.91 -13.53 11.69
C ARG A 191 10.29 -13.09 11.20
N ARG A 192 10.71 -13.51 9.99
CA ARG A 192 12.06 -13.26 9.44
C ARG A 192 12.23 -11.90 8.76
N ARG A 193 11.16 -11.17 8.48
CA ARG A 193 11.21 -9.83 7.83
C ARG A 193 10.59 -8.73 8.70
N ARG A 194 10.67 -8.90 10.01
CA ARG A 194 10.03 -7.99 10.98
C ARG A 194 10.46 -6.53 10.78
N ASP A 195 11.76 -6.28 10.64
CA ASP A 195 12.29 -4.92 10.56
C ASP A 195 11.84 -4.20 9.28
N VAL A 196 11.76 -4.93 8.16
CA VAL A 196 11.25 -4.42 6.88
C VAL A 196 9.78 -4.01 7.03
N GLU A 197 8.94 -4.87 7.60
CA GLU A 197 7.51 -4.57 7.74
C GLU A 197 7.25 -3.45 8.78
N LEU A 198 8.08 -3.34 9.83
CA LEU A 198 8.04 -2.20 10.76
C LEU A 198 8.43 -0.89 10.06
N ALA A 199 9.50 -0.90 9.26
CA ALA A 199 9.93 0.26 8.48
C ALA A 199 8.85 0.71 7.50
N ARG A 200 8.20 -0.22 6.79
CA ARG A 200 7.08 0.07 5.88
C ARG A 200 5.88 0.69 6.59
N ILE A 201 5.48 0.16 7.76
CA ILE A 201 4.38 0.75 8.54
C ILE A 201 4.74 2.18 8.97
N ASN A 202 5.97 2.40 9.42
CA ASN A 202 6.42 3.72 9.84
C ASN A 202 6.49 4.71 8.68
N ALA A 203 6.98 4.27 7.51
CA ALA A 203 6.97 5.08 6.31
C ALA A 203 5.55 5.50 5.93
N LEU A 204 4.56 4.60 6.01
CA LEU A 204 3.16 4.89 5.65
C LEU A 204 2.42 5.82 6.61
N LYS A 205 2.99 6.22 7.76
CA LYS A 205 2.28 7.10 8.70
C LYS A 205 1.99 8.48 8.13
N ILE A 206 2.96 9.08 7.42
CA ILE A 206 2.80 10.37 6.74
C ILE A 206 1.75 10.25 5.63
N PRO A 207 1.85 9.28 4.70
CA PRO A 207 0.81 9.02 3.71
C PRO A 207 -0.57 8.80 4.31
N CYS A 208 -0.71 8.05 5.40
CA CYS A 208 -2.02 7.83 6.02
C CYS A 208 -2.62 9.13 6.59
N PHE A 209 -1.81 9.99 7.19
CA PHE A 209 -2.25 11.28 7.70
C PHE A 209 -2.79 12.15 6.56
N PHE A 210 -1.98 12.38 5.52
CA PHE A 210 -2.38 13.24 4.40
C PHE A 210 -3.50 12.64 3.56
N PHE A 211 -3.48 11.34 3.30
CA PHE A 211 -4.55 10.64 2.59
C PHE A 211 -5.91 10.83 3.27
N ILE A 212 -5.98 10.73 4.60
CA ILE A 212 -7.25 10.95 5.32
C ILE A 212 -7.72 12.42 5.19
N LEU A 213 -6.80 13.39 5.26
CA LEU A 213 -7.15 14.79 5.05
C LEU A 213 -7.65 15.03 3.62
N GLU A 214 -6.97 14.47 2.61
CA GLU A 214 -7.43 14.53 1.21
C GLU A 214 -8.82 13.89 1.04
N MET A 215 -9.14 12.83 1.78
CA MET A 215 -10.49 12.26 1.75
C MET A 215 -11.54 13.24 2.29
N PHE A 216 -11.26 13.95 3.38
CA PHE A 216 -12.18 14.95 3.93
C PHE A 216 -12.28 16.21 3.05
N ASP A 217 -11.23 16.56 2.33
CA ASP A 217 -11.20 17.68 1.39
C ASP A 217 -11.96 17.37 0.09
N LYS A 218 -11.72 16.19 -0.49
CA LYS A 218 -12.12 15.87 -1.88
C LYS A 218 -13.36 14.98 -2.00
N ARG A 219 -13.83 14.35 -0.91
CA ARG A 219 -14.91 13.35 -0.95
C ARG A 219 -16.05 13.73 -0.02
N ASP A 220 -17.21 13.12 -0.25
CA ASP A 220 -18.33 13.30 0.66
C ASP A 220 -17.98 12.81 2.07
N PHE A 221 -18.55 13.49 3.07
CA PHE A 221 -18.29 13.22 4.47
C PHE A 221 -18.43 11.74 4.86
N ARG A 222 -19.40 11.00 4.29
CA ARG A 222 -19.60 9.59 4.69
C ARG A 222 -18.45 8.73 4.21
N VAL A 223 -18.01 8.91 2.97
CA VAL A 223 -16.86 8.19 2.41
C VAL A 223 -15.57 8.56 3.15
N ALA A 224 -15.35 9.85 3.41
CA ALA A 224 -14.16 10.30 4.15
C ALA A 224 -14.12 9.74 5.58
N ARG A 225 -15.26 9.80 6.27
CA ARG A 225 -15.45 9.20 7.60
C ARG A 225 -15.18 7.70 7.58
N ASP A 226 -15.63 6.98 6.56
CA ASP A 226 -15.40 5.52 6.48
C ASP A 226 -13.91 5.18 6.41
N HIS A 227 -13.09 5.97 5.71
CA HIS A 227 -11.63 5.81 5.70
C HIS A 227 -11.02 6.08 7.09
N PHE A 228 -11.38 7.19 7.74
CA PHE A 228 -10.94 7.47 9.11
C PHE A 228 -11.32 6.33 10.06
N MET A 229 -12.56 5.84 9.96
CA MET A 229 -13.07 4.77 10.80
C MET A 229 -12.40 3.42 10.50
N ASN A 230 -11.96 3.18 9.26
CA ASN A 230 -11.17 2.00 8.90
C ASN A 230 -9.80 2.02 9.61
N LEU A 231 -9.10 3.17 9.62
CA LEU A 231 -7.86 3.32 10.38
C LEU A 231 -8.09 3.19 11.90
N TYR A 232 -9.18 3.78 12.42
CA TYR A 232 -9.57 3.63 13.83
C TYR A 232 -9.82 2.16 14.20
N ALA A 233 -10.54 1.41 13.35
CA ALA A 233 -10.80 0.00 13.57
C ALA A 233 -9.51 -0.82 13.60
N LEU A 234 -8.56 -0.51 12.71
CA LEU A 234 -7.24 -1.14 12.68
C LEU A 234 -6.42 -0.83 13.94
N ALA A 235 -6.47 0.42 14.43
CA ALA A 235 -5.84 0.82 15.68
C ALA A 235 -6.47 0.13 16.91
N TRP A 236 -7.77 -0.20 16.84
CA TRP A 236 -8.53 -0.83 17.91
C TRP A 236 -8.38 -2.37 17.96
N ASP A 237 -8.06 -3.00 16.83
CA ASP A 237 -8.00 -4.45 16.66
C ASP A 237 -6.98 -5.10 17.62
N GLU A 238 -7.47 -6.03 18.45
CA GLU A 238 -6.67 -6.78 19.44
C GLU A 238 -5.52 -7.55 18.81
N ASN A 239 -5.70 -7.98 17.55
CA ASN A 239 -4.68 -8.71 16.80
C ASN A 239 -3.41 -7.88 16.59
N TYR A 240 -3.53 -6.56 16.53
CA TYR A 240 -2.44 -5.64 16.21
C TYR A 240 -2.11 -4.69 17.36
N LEU A 241 -3.03 -4.48 18.30
CA LEU A 241 -2.86 -3.58 19.43
C LEU A 241 -1.64 -3.94 20.30
N ARG A 242 -1.34 -5.23 20.43
CA ARG A 242 -0.13 -5.71 21.10
C ARG A 242 1.15 -5.23 20.38
N LEU A 243 1.22 -5.38 19.05
CA LEU A 243 2.36 -4.90 18.26
C LEU A 243 2.51 -3.37 18.36
N GLN A 244 1.40 -2.64 18.39
CA GLN A 244 1.35 -1.18 18.50
C GLN A 244 1.78 -0.66 19.89
N THR A 245 1.79 -1.50 20.93
CA THR A 245 2.07 -1.07 22.32
C THR A 245 3.32 -1.69 22.95
N GLU A 246 3.88 -2.75 22.36
CA GLU A 246 5.07 -3.43 22.87
C GLU A 246 6.39 -2.76 22.50
N LEU A 247 6.44 -2.07 21.36
CA LEU A 247 7.64 -1.45 20.80
C LEU A 247 7.70 0.02 21.23
N ARG A 248 8.68 0.34 22.09
CA ARG A 248 8.74 1.65 22.78
C ARG A 248 9.88 2.56 22.33
N ASP A 249 10.83 2.05 21.56
CA ASP A 249 11.77 2.97 20.92
C ASP A 249 11.05 3.71 19.78
N ALA A 250 11.46 4.96 19.52
CA ALA A 250 10.80 5.79 18.52
C ALA A 250 10.87 5.15 17.11
N LYS A 251 11.94 4.40 16.85
CA LYS A 251 12.22 3.77 15.55
C LYS A 251 11.29 2.60 15.21
N HIS A 252 10.84 1.82 16.20
CA HIS A 252 9.99 0.64 15.97
C HIS A 252 8.56 0.81 16.48
N ASN A 253 8.22 1.95 17.08
CA ASN A 253 6.85 2.24 17.50
C ASN A 253 5.93 2.35 16.28
N VAL A 254 5.06 1.37 16.05
CA VAL A 254 4.09 1.34 14.94
C VAL A 254 2.66 1.73 15.36
N SER A 255 2.51 2.43 16.48
CA SER A 255 1.20 2.91 16.95
C SER A 255 0.51 3.80 15.91
N LEU A 256 -0.78 3.54 15.69
CA LEU A 256 -1.63 4.31 14.78
C LEU A 256 -2.39 5.45 15.47
N LEU A 257 -2.50 5.41 16.81
CA LEU A 257 -3.20 6.44 17.59
C LEU A 257 -2.69 7.87 17.31
N PRO A 258 -1.37 8.14 17.23
CA PRO A 258 -0.88 9.48 16.94
C PRO A 258 -1.33 10.03 15.58
N ILE A 259 -1.54 9.18 14.58
CA ILE A 259 -2.06 9.61 13.28
C ILE A 259 -3.49 10.11 13.45
N LEU A 260 -4.33 9.33 14.11
CA LEU A 260 -5.74 9.65 14.34
C LEU A 260 -5.90 10.92 15.20
N GLU A 261 -5.04 11.11 16.19
CA GLU A 261 -4.99 12.33 17.02
C GLU A 261 -4.58 13.55 16.19
N LYS A 262 -3.53 13.44 15.37
CA LYS A 262 -3.09 14.54 14.49
C LYS A 262 -4.15 14.91 13.44
N VAL A 263 -4.85 13.93 12.86
CA VAL A 263 -5.97 14.22 11.95
C VAL A 263 -7.03 15.03 12.68
N HIS A 264 -7.43 14.61 13.88
CA HIS A 264 -8.42 15.35 14.67
C HIS A 264 -7.94 16.76 15.03
N GLU A 265 -6.70 16.92 15.47
CA GLU A 265 -6.10 18.24 15.75
C GLU A 265 -6.14 19.15 14.52
N TYR A 266 -5.78 18.62 13.33
CA TYR A 266 -5.82 19.37 12.09
C TYR A 266 -7.25 19.81 11.75
N LEU A 267 -8.21 18.90 11.79
CA LEU A 267 -9.62 19.19 11.50
C LEU A 267 -10.24 20.20 12.49
N VAL A 268 -9.75 20.28 13.72
CA VAL A 268 -10.20 21.30 14.69
C VAL A 268 -9.63 22.67 14.36
N VAL A 269 -8.34 22.75 14.01
CA VAL A 269 -7.66 24.02 13.70
C VAL A 269 -8.17 24.59 12.37
N HIS A 270 -8.44 23.72 11.41
CA HIS A 270 -8.84 24.05 10.04
C HIS A 270 -10.32 23.73 9.79
N PHE A 271 -11.16 23.78 10.82
CA PHE A 271 -12.56 23.31 10.71
C PHE A 271 -13.33 24.00 9.58
N ASP A 272 -13.13 25.30 9.40
CA ASP A 272 -13.79 26.11 8.38
C ASP A 272 -13.33 25.79 6.94
N ASP A 273 -12.21 25.07 6.79
CA ASP A 273 -11.66 24.66 5.49
C ASP A 273 -12.33 23.39 4.94
N PHE A 274 -13.16 22.68 5.74
CA PHE A 274 -13.78 21.41 5.36
C PHE A 274 -15.31 21.41 5.53
N GLU A 275 -16.02 20.70 4.66
CA GLU A 275 -17.48 20.49 4.77
C GLU A 275 -17.81 19.35 5.76
N LEU A 276 -17.62 19.59 7.06
CA LEU A 276 -17.79 18.58 8.11
C LEU A 276 -18.90 18.90 9.11
N PRO A 277 -19.62 17.88 9.63
CA PRO A 277 -20.51 18.08 10.76
C PRO A 277 -19.73 18.49 12.03
N GLU A 278 -20.14 19.58 12.68
CA GLU A 278 -19.54 20.08 13.92
C GLU A 278 -19.49 19.01 15.02
N ASP A 279 -20.59 18.28 15.21
CA ASP A 279 -20.68 17.18 16.17
C ASP A 279 -19.66 16.07 15.90
N PHE A 280 -19.31 15.82 14.64
CA PHE A 280 -18.30 14.81 14.31
C PHE A 280 -16.92 15.22 14.86
N VAL A 281 -16.51 16.46 14.60
CA VAL A 281 -15.18 16.99 14.95
C VAL A 281 -15.06 17.31 16.44
N HIS A 282 -16.07 17.94 17.04
CA HIS A 282 -15.97 18.46 18.41
C HIS A 282 -16.53 17.52 19.49
N LYS A 283 -17.23 16.46 19.10
CA LYS A 283 -17.83 15.51 20.06
C LYS A 283 -17.47 14.07 19.76
N ASP A 284 -17.75 13.57 18.56
CA ASP A 284 -17.59 12.14 18.26
C ASP A 284 -16.12 11.72 18.21
N LEU A 285 -15.28 12.42 17.43
CA LEU A 285 -13.85 12.13 17.32
C LEU A 285 -13.13 12.18 18.67
N PRO A 286 -13.23 13.26 19.48
CA PRO A 286 -12.60 13.32 20.79
C PRO A 286 -12.99 12.16 21.71
N ASN A 287 -14.28 11.77 21.68
CA ASN A 287 -14.79 10.67 22.50
C ASN A 287 -14.18 9.33 22.07
N ARG A 288 -14.08 9.06 20.76
CA ARG A 288 -13.47 7.84 20.21
C ARG A 288 -11.97 7.78 20.51
N LEU A 289 -11.25 8.86 20.26
CA LEU A 289 -9.81 8.93 20.51
C LEU A 289 -9.48 8.74 22.00
N ARG A 290 -10.28 9.34 22.90
CA ARG A 290 -10.13 9.11 24.34
C ARG A 290 -10.34 7.64 24.73
N GLN A 291 -11.29 6.94 24.09
CA GLN A 291 -11.50 5.50 24.33
C GLN A 291 -10.32 4.67 23.83
N LEU A 292 -9.83 4.96 22.62
CA LEU A 292 -8.69 4.26 22.03
C LEU A 292 -7.42 4.48 22.86
N ARG A 293 -7.16 5.71 23.31
CA ARG A 293 -6.04 6.04 24.21
C ARG A 293 -6.08 5.22 25.51
N LYS A 294 -7.22 5.22 26.21
CA LYS A 294 -7.42 4.41 27.42
C LYS A 294 -7.19 2.92 27.16
N ARG A 295 -7.59 2.42 25.99
CA ARG A 295 -7.40 1.02 25.59
C ARG A 295 -5.91 0.73 25.35
N SER A 296 -5.21 1.57 24.61
CA SER A 296 -3.77 1.46 24.38
C SER A 296 -2.96 1.48 25.68
N GLU A 297 -3.27 2.40 26.60
CA GLU A 297 -2.62 2.50 27.92
C GLU A 297 -2.78 1.22 28.76
N ARG A 298 -3.94 0.56 28.70
CA ARG A 298 -4.15 -0.74 29.35
C ARG A 298 -3.22 -1.81 28.80
N TYR A 299 -3.06 -1.89 27.48
CA TYR A 299 -2.16 -2.86 26.85
C TYR A 299 -0.69 -2.59 27.15
N VAL A 300 -0.29 -1.31 27.13
CA VAL A 300 1.03 -0.84 27.58
C VAL A 300 1.33 -1.31 29.01
N THR A 301 0.35 -1.18 29.92
CA THR A 301 0.47 -1.59 31.32
C THR A 301 0.54 -3.12 31.48
N LEU A 302 -0.30 -3.85 30.76
CA LEU A 302 -0.31 -5.32 30.76
C LEU A 302 1.00 -5.89 30.24
N GLY A 303 1.52 -5.36 29.13
CA GLY A 303 2.79 -5.79 28.54
C GLY A 303 3.98 -5.59 29.49
N ASN A 304 4.01 -4.48 30.24
CA ASN A 304 5.05 -4.22 31.23
C ASN A 304 5.02 -5.22 32.40
N ARG A 305 3.82 -5.60 32.87
CA ARG A 305 3.67 -6.59 33.95
C ARG A 305 4.15 -7.98 33.56
N VAL A 306 4.01 -8.36 32.29
CA VAL A 306 4.52 -9.64 31.77
C VAL A 306 6.05 -9.65 31.70
N LYS A 307 6.66 -8.55 31.25
CA LYS A 307 8.13 -8.42 31.17
C LYS A 307 8.83 -8.40 32.55
N GLN A 308 8.16 -7.92 33.60
CA GLN A 308 8.70 -7.93 34.97
C GLN A 308 8.64 -9.29 35.67
N LYS A 309 7.95 -10.29 35.09
CA LYS A 309 7.81 -11.64 35.63
C LYS A 309 8.69 -12.69 34.92
N GLN A 310 9.45 -12.28 33.91
CA GLN A 310 10.44 -13.08 33.19
C GLN A 310 11.84 -12.64 33.63
#